data_AF-A0A0S8D3G5-F1
#
_entry.id   AF-A0A0S8D3G5-F1
#
_cell.length_a   1.000
_cell.length_b   1.000
_cell.length_c   1.000
_cell.angle_alpha   90.00
_cell.angle_beta   90.00
_cell.angle_gamma   90.00
#
_symmetry.space_group_name_H-M   'P 1'
#
loop_
_entity.id
_entity.type
_entity.pdbx_description
1 polymer ?
#
loop_
_entity_poly.entity_id
_entity_poly.type
_entity_poly.pdbx_seq_one_letter_code
_entity_poly.pdbx_strand_id
1 'polypeptide(L)' 'MNIFDVFRKVEGVSADEAKKILAEKSLDEVELIDVRQPQEFARGHLPGARLVPLPELANKSSLIDRSKKTILY' A
#
# COMPACT_ATOMS: atom_id res chain seq x y z
N MET A 1 -5.08 -22.79 -13.56
CA MET A 1 -4.75 -21.51 -12.90
C MET A 1 -3.25 -21.32 -13.06
N ASN A 2 -2.80 -20.32 -13.83
CA ASN A 2 -1.37 -20.11 -14.04
C ASN A 2 -0.82 -19.33 -12.83
N ILE A 3 0.33 -19.74 -12.27
CA ILE A 3 0.97 -18.99 -11.17
C ILE A 3 1.32 -17.56 -11.59
N PHE A 4 1.50 -17.32 -12.89
CA PHE A 4 1.74 -16.00 -13.46
C PHE A 4 0.49 -15.12 -13.51
N ASP A 5 -0.72 -15.69 -13.42
CA ASP A 5 -1.97 -14.91 -13.33
C ASP A 5 -2.10 -14.17 -11.98
N VAL A 6 -1.38 -14.65 -10.95
CA VAL A 6 -1.32 -14.01 -9.61
C VAL A 6 -0.49 -12.72 -9.67
N PHE A 7 0.53 -12.67 -10.53
CA PHE A 7 1.33 -11.48 -10.78
C PHE A 7 0.71 -10.63 -11.90
N ARG A 8 -0.56 -10.23 -11.73
CA ARG A 8 -1.07 -9.12 -12.55
C ARG A 8 -0.09 -7.95 -12.44
N LYS A 9 0.30 -7.40 -13.59
CA LYS A 9 1.22 -6.26 -13.67
C LYS A 9 0.63 -5.11 -12.86
N VAL A 10 1.12 -4.94 -11.63
CA VAL A 10 0.83 -3.78 -10.80
C VAL A 10 1.69 -2.62 -11.29
N GLU A 11 1.13 -1.42 -11.32
CA GLU A 11 1.88 -0.22 -11.64
C GLU A 11 2.82 0.10 -10.47
N GLY A 12 4.12 -0.06 -10.70
CA GLY A 12 5.14 0.41 -9.76
C GLY A 12 5.30 1.92 -9.90
N VAL A 13 5.48 2.60 -8.77
CA VAL A 13 5.84 4.02 -8.70
C VAL A 13 7.17 4.16 -7.97
N SER A 14 7.99 5.12 -8.39
CA SER A 14 9.20 5.48 -7.66
C SER A 14 8.86 6.20 -6.34
N ALA A 15 9.82 6.27 -5.42
CA ALA A 15 9.66 7.00 -4.16
C ALA A 15 9.36 8.49 -4.39
N ASP A 16 9.98 9.10 -5.41
CA ASP A 16 9.74 10.51 -5.75
C ASP A 16 8.33 10.73 -6.31
N GLU A 17 7.83 9.81 -7.14
CA GLU A 17 6.45 9.86 -7.64
C GLU A 17 5.44 9.63 -6.53
N ALA A 18 5.68 8.65 -5.65
CA ALA A 18 4.84 8.42 -4.47
C ALA A 18 4.78 9.66 -3.58
N LYS A 19 5.92 10.32 -3.35
CA LYS A 19 6.00 11.57 -2.60
C LYS A 19 5.19 12.70 -3.24
N LYS A 20 5.24 12.84 -4.58
CA LYS A 20 4.41 13.82 -5.30
C LYS A 20 2.93 13.52 -5.16
N ILE A 21 2.53 12.27 -5.34
CA ILE A 21 1.13 11.82 -5.18
C ILE A 21 0.62 12.15 -3.78
N LEU A 22 1.41 11.85 -2.74
CA LEU A 22 1.06 12.13 -1.34
C LEU A 22 1.06 13.63 -1.00
N ALA A 23 1.79 14.46 -1.75
CA ALA A 23 1.80 15.91 -1.55
C ALA A 23 0.63 16.62 -2.25
N GLU A 24 0.18 16.09 -3.39
CA GLU A 24 -0.89 16.68 -4.21
C GLU A 24 -2.29 16.23 -3.77
N LYS A 25 -2.40 15.02 -3.20
CA LYS A 25 -3.68 14.40 -2.85
C LYS A 25 -3.89 14.34 -1.33
N SER A 26 -5.16 14.40 -0.95
CA SER A 26 -5.58 14.21 0.44
C SER A 26 -5.63 12.72 0.83
N LEU A 27 -5.66 12.44 2.15
CA LEU A 27 -5.86 11.08 2.69
C LEU A 27 -7.25 10.50 2.36
N ASP A 28 -8.17 11.33 1.87
CA ASP A 28 -9.48 10.89 1.36
C ASP A 28 -9.39 10.33 -0.06
N GLU A 29 -8.35 10.69 -0.81
CA GLU A 29 -8.13 10.23 -2.19
C GLU A 29 -7.09 9.12 -2.29
N VAL A 30 -6.11 9.11 -1.37
CA VAL A 30 -4.99 8.15 -1.36
C VAL A 30 -4.92 7.43 -0.02
N GLU A 31 -4.93 6.11 -0.08
CA GLU A 31 -4.61 5.26 1.06
C GLU A 31 -3.17 4.75 0.93
N LEU A 32 -2.41 4.85 2.03
CA LEU A 32 -1.05 4.36 2.13
C LEU A 32 -1.03 3.13 3.05
N ILE A 33 -0.63 1.99 2.51
CA ILE A 33 -0.58 0.72 3.25
C ILE A 33 0.86 0.25 3.33
N ASP A 34 1.32 0.06 4.56
CA ASP A 34 2.63 -0.52 4.86
C ASP A 34 2.45 -2.04 4.99
N VAL A 35 3.13 -2.81 4.13
CA VAL A 35 3.02 -4.28 4.12
C VAL A 35 4.21 -4.98 4.78
N ARG A 36 5.08 -4.21 5.45
CA ARG A 36 6.27 -4.70 6.16
C ARG A 36 5.91 -5.39 7.48
N GLN A 37 6.92 -5.86 8.19
CA GLN A 37 6.73 -6.48 9.51
C GLN A 37 6.41 -5.42 10.58
N PRO A 38 5.62 -5.75 11.63
CA PRO A 38 5.26 -4.82 12.69
C PRO A 38 6.45 -4.13 13.35
N GLN A 39 7.58 -4.83 13.50
CA GLN A 39 8.80 -4.28 14.10
C GLN A 39 9.46 -3.23 13.19
N GLU A 40 9.33 -3.33 11.87
CA GLU A 40 9.82 -2.33 10.92
C GLU A 40 8.96 -1.08 10.97
N PHE A 41 7.63 -1.27 10.96
CA PHE A 41 6.67 -0.17 11.09
C PHE A 41 6.86 0.62 12.39
N ALA A 42 7.07 -0.08 13.51
CA ALA A 42 7.30 0.54 14.82
C ALA A 42 8.62 1.34 14.89
N ARG A 43 9.64 0.96 14.11
CA ARG A 43 10.90 1.73 14.01
C ARG A 43 10.76 2.99 13.18
N GLY A 44 9.73 3.10 12.36
CA GLY A 44 9.44 4.26 11.52
C GLY A 44 8.64 3.88 10.28
N HIS A 45 7.65 4.70 9.96
CA HIS A 45 6.77 4.54 8.81
C HIS A 45 6.31 5.92 8.31
N LEU A 46 5.76 5.94 7.10
CA LEU A 46 5.24 7.18 6.52
C LEU A 46 3.98 7.63 7.30
N PRO A 47 3.84 8.93 7.64
CA PRO A 47 2.66 9.45 8.31
C PRO A 47 1.37 9.12 7.54
N GLY A 48 0.33 8.69 8.26
CA GLY A 48 -0.94 8.28 7.64
C GLY A 48 -0.92 6.87 7.05
N ALA A 49 0.21 6.15 7.08
CA ALA A 49 0.26 4.76 6.64
C ALA A 49 -0.47 3.83 7.62
N ARG A 50 -1.24 2.89 7.07
CA ARG A 50 -1.88 1.82 7.81
C ARG A 50 -1.10 0.52 7.64
N LEU A 51 -0.72 -0.12 8.74
CA LEU A 51 -0.01 -1.40 8.72
C LEU A 51 -0.96 -2.55 8.36
N VAL A 52 -0.66 -3.26 7.27
CA VAL A 52 -1.29 -4.53 6.89
C VAL A 52 -0.21 -5.47 6.38
N PRO A 53 0.40 -6.29 7.27
CA PRO A 53 1.54 -7.12 6.89
C PRO A 53 1.22 -8.01 5.70
N LEU A 54 2.17 -8.16 4.76
CA LEU A 54 1.98 -8.92 3.52
C LEU A 54 1.38 -10.34 3.73
N PRO A 55 1.79 -11.11 4.76
CA PRO A 55 1.19 -12.43 5.03
C PRO A 55 -0.31 -12.38 5.35
N GLU A 56 -0.80 -11.26 5.89
CA GLU A 56 -2.19 -11.05 6.28
C GLU A 56 -3.01 -10.34 5.19
N LEU A 57 -2.33 -9.66 4.26
CA LEU A 57 -2.95 -8.79 3.25
C LEU A 57 -4.02 -9.50 2.41
N ALA A 58 -3.77 -10.75 2.00
CA ALA A 58 -4.73 -11.53 1.22
C ALA A 58 -6.06 -11.70 1.97
N ASN A 59 -5.98 -12.02 3.27
CA ASN A 59 -7.14 -12.25 4.14
C ASN A 59 -7.81 -10.95 4.59
N LYS A 60 -7.06 -9.85 4.59
CA LYS A 60 -7.51 -8.51 5.01
C LYS A 60 -7.81 -7.57 3.84
N SER A 61 -7.86 -8.08 2.61
CA SER A 61 -8.05 -7.28 1.39
C SER A 61 -9.41 -6.55 1.35
N SER A 62 -10.41 -7.01 2.11
CA SER A 62 -11.69 -6.31 2.30
C SER A 62 -11.56 -5.01 3.08
N LEU A 63 -10.46 -4.81 3.82
CA LEU A 63 -10.19 -3.57 4.54
C LEU A 63 -9.63 -2.47 3.63
N ILE A 64 -9.30 -2.78 2.37
CA ILE A 64 -8.73 -1.82 1.42
C ILE A 64 -9.88 -1.15 0.69
N ASP A 65 -9.92 0.18 0.75
CA ASP A 65 -10.94 0.95 0.04
C ASP A 65 -10.63 0.98 -1.45
N ARG A 66 -11.40 0.22 -2.23
CA ARG A 66 -11.25 0.12 -3.69
C ARG A 66 -11.65 1.39 -4.44
N SER A 67 -12.29 2.37 -3.78
CA SER A 67 -12.63 3.67 -4.37
C SER A 67 -11.46 4.65 -4.33
N LYS A 68 -10.47 4.41 -3.46
CA LYS A 68 -9.29 5.25 -3.29
C LYS A 68 -8.10 4.71 -4.08
N LYS A 69 -7.17 5.60 -4.44
CA LYS A 69 -5.87 5.15 -4.95
C LYS A 69 -5.07 4.56 -3.81
N THR A 70 -4.72 3.28 -3.89
CA THR A 70 -3.92 2.60 -2.86
C THR A 70 -2.45 2.53 -3.26
N ILE A 71 -1.55 2.94 -2.38
CA ILE A 71 -0.10 2.76 -2.51
C ILE A 71 0.36 1.73 -1.47
N LEU A 72 1.04 0.68 -1.93
CA LEU A 72 1.66 -0.34 -1.07
C LEU A 72 3.17 -0.09 -1.02
N TYR A 73 3.79 -0.25 0.16
CA TYR A 73 5.24 -0.19 0.32
C TYR A 73 5.75 -1.10 1.46
#